data_AF-A0A919MPX1-F1
#
_entry.id   AF-A0A919MPX1-F1
#
_cell.length_a   1.000
_cell.length_b   1.000
_cell.length_c   1.000
_cell.angle_alpha   90.00
_cell.angle_beta   90.00
_cell.angle_gamma   90.00
#
_symmetry.space_group_name_H-M   'P 1'
#
loop_
_entity.id
_entity.type
_entity.pdbx_description
1 polymer ?
#
loop_
_entity_poly.entity_id
_entity_poly.type
_entity_poly.pdbx_seq_one_letter_code
_entity_poly.pdbx_strand_id
1 'polypeptide(L)' 'MQTVSARRELGIVLALAVFGLALVLVVAFAPWYAPIDAGNAGASVVQTFPPEAGTALGR' A
#
# COMPACT_ATOMS: atom_id res chain seq x y z
N MET A 1 -10.56 17.55 46.84
CA MET A 1 -9.39 17.26 45.98
C MET A 1 -9.80 16.38 44.78
N GLN A 2 -10.75 16.81 43.94
CA GLN A 2 -11.32 15.99 42.84
C GLN A 2 -10.84 16.43 41.44
N THR A 3 -10.23 17.61 41.32
CA THR A 3 -9.86 18.20 40.02
C THR A 3 -8.58 17.63 39.43
N VAL A 4 -7.71 17.03 40.25
CA VAL A 4 -6.44 16.44 39.78
C VAL A 4 -6.68 15.09 39.08
N SER A 5 -7.66 14.30 39.52
CA SER A 5 -7.99 12.99 38.90
C SER A 5 -8.58 13.17 37.50
N ALA A 6 -9.55 14.07 37.35
CA ALA A 6 -10.25 14.29 36.08
C ALA A 6 -9.31 14.73 34.95
N ARG A 7 -8.31 15.57 35.26
CA ARG A 7 -7.33 16.03 34.26
C ARG A 7 -6.39 14.90 33.81
N ARG A 8 -6.05 13.98 34.72
CA ARG A 8 -5.22 12.81 34.44
C ARG A 8 -5.99 11.77 33.63
N GLU A 9 -7.25 11.53 33.97
CA GLU A 9 -8.15 10.65 33.22
C GLU A 9 -8.38 11.16 31.79
N LEU A 10 -8.68 12.46 31.62
CA LEU A 10 -8.78 13.08 30.30
C LEU A 10 -7.49 12.94 29.48
N GLY A 11 -6.33 13.12 30.13
CA GLY A 11 -5.03 12.94 29.48
C GLY A 11 -4.82 11.52 28.96
N ILE A 12 -5.21 10.50 29.73
CA ILE A 12 -5.11 9.09 29.34
C ILE A 12 -6.05 8.78 28.17
N VAL A 13 -7.31 9.23 28.25
CA VAL A 13 -8.30 9.01 27.19
C VAL A 13 -7.85 9.69 25.89
N LEU A 14 -7.35 10.93 25.98
CA LEU A 14 -6.82 11.65 24.82
C LEU A 14 -5.60 10.92 24.23
N ALA A 15 -4.66 10.48 25.06
CA ALA A 15 -3.49 9.72 24.60
C ALA A 15 -3.91 8.43 23.88
N LEU A 16 -4.89 7.71 24.43
CA LEU A 16 -5.42 6.49 23.81
C LEU A 16 -6.12 6.78 22.48
N ALA A 17 -6.91 7.86 22.40
CA ALA A 17 -7.57 8.29 21.17
C ALA A 17 -6.55 8.67 20.08
N VAL A 18 -5.52 9.43 20.44
CA VAL A 18 -4.43 9.80 19.51
C VAL A 18 -3.66 8.57 19.06
N PHE A 19 -3.39 7.62 19.97
CA PHE A 19 -2.73 6.36 19.64
C PHE A 19 -3.56 5.51 18.66
N GLY A 20 -4.87 5.39 18.89
CA GLY A 20 -5.78 4.70 17.97
C GLY A 20 -5.85 5.37 16.60
N LEU A 21 -5.93 6.71 16.56
CA LEU A 21 -5.90 7.47 15.31
C LEU A 21 -4.58 7.26 14.55
N ALA A 22 -3.45 7.28 15.25
CA ALA A 22 -2.15 7.04 14.65
C ALA A 22 -2.06 5.62 14.05
N LEU A 23 -2.56 4.61 14.75
CA LEU A 23 -2.63 3.24 14.23
C LEU A 23 -3.49 3.13 12.97
N VAL A 24 -4.67 3.77 12.97
CA VAL A 24 -5.54 3.81 11.77
C VAL A 24 -4.83 4.45 10.60
N LEU A 25 -4.12 5.57 10.82
CA LEU A 25 -3.36 6.24 9.75
C LEU A 25 -2.21 5.37 9.24
N VAL A 26 -1.45 4.71 10.12
CA VAL A 26 -0.41 3.77 9.69
C VAL A 26 -1.05 2.66 8.87
N VAL A 27 -2.17 2.09 9.28
CA VAL A 27 -2.80 1.01 8.52
C VAL A 27 -3.38 1.49 7.19
N ALA A 28 -3.99 2.66 7.15
CA ALA A 28 -4.57 3.20 5.92
C ALA A 28 -3.51 3.64 4.89
N PHE A 29 -2.36 4.14 5.37
CA PHE A 29 -1.35 4.77 4.52
C PHE A 29 -0.02 4.02 4.45
N ALA A 30 0.17 2.93 5.20
CA ALA A 30 1.34 2.09 5.04
C ALA A 30 1.31 1.47 3.62
N PRO A 31 2.43 1.50 2.90
CA PRO A 31 2.56 0.83 1.62
C PRO A 31 2.67 -0.68 1.88
N TRP A 32 1.52 -1.34 2.01
CA TRP A 32 1.42 -2.79 2.19
C TRP A 32 1.85 -3.58 0.96
N TYR A 33 1.96 -2.90 -0.18
CA TYR A 33 2.43 -3.47 -1.42
C TYR A 33 3.94 -3.33 -1.51
N ALA A 34 4.61 -4.42 -1.88
CA ALA A 34 6.01 -4.37 -2.27
C ALA A 34 6.18 -3.29 -3.36
N PRO A 35 7.25 -2.49 -3.32
CA PRO A 35 7.55 -1.56 -4.40
C PRO A 35 7.54 -2.35 -5.71
N ILE A 36 6.68 -1.96 -6.65
CA ILE A 36 6.84 -2.39 -8.03
C ILE A 36 8.13 -1.72 -8.46
N ASP A 37 9.21 -2.49 -8.58
CA ASP A 37 10.45 -2.02 -9.17
C ASP A 37 10.10 -1.40 -10.53
N ALA A 38 10.15 -0.08 -10.62
CA ALA A 38 9.85 0.66 -11.85
C ALA A 38 10.81 0.29 -13.00
N GLY A 39 11.88 -0.47 -12.71
CA GLY A 39 12.78 -1.06 -13.70
C GLY A 39 12.39 -2.44 -14.22
N ASN A 40 11.41 -3.13 -13.61
CA ASN A 40 10.96 -4.48 -13.98
C ASN A 40 9.45 -4.57 -14.29
N ALA A 41 8.76 -3.44 -14.46
CA ALA A 41 7.59 -3.40 -15.33
C ALA A 41 8.06 -3.55 -16.78
N GLY A 42 8.70 -4.68 -17.08
CA GLY A 42 9.06 -5.06 -18.44
C GLY A 42 7.78 -5.00 -19.24
N ALA A 43 7.70 -4.04 -20.16
CA ALA A 43 6.68 -4.04 -21.17
C ALA A 43 6.65 -5.45 -21.73
N SER A 44 5.59 -6.20 -21.43
CA SER A 44 5.32 -7.44 -22.12
C SER A 44 5.06 -7.01 -23.56
N VAL A 45 6.12 -6.99 -24.36
CA VAL A 45 6.01 -6.79 -25.80
C VAL A 45 5.30 -8.04 -26.29
N VAL A 46 3.98 -7.95 -26.40
CA VAL A 46 3.17 -8.97 -27.06
C VAL A 46 3.55 -8.91 -28.54
N GLN A 47 4.57 -9.67 -28.93
CA GLN A 47 4.93 -9.85 -30.32
C GLN A 47 3.81 -10.64 -30.99
N THR A 48 2.92 -9.93 -31.67
CA THR A 48 1.94 -10.51 -32.58
C THR A 48 2.65 -10.73 -33.91
N PHE A 49 2.96 -11.97 -34.24
CA PHE A 49 3.49 -12.31 -35.55
C PHE A 49 2.34 -12.26 -36.58
N PRO A 50 2.53 -11.59 -37.74
CA PRO A 50 1.56 -11.68 -38.81
C PRO A 50 1.43 -13.15 -39.27
N PRO A 51 0.22 -13.62 -39.61
CA PRO A 51 -0.04 -15.03 -39.93
C PRO A 51 0.77 -15.53 -41.15
N GLU A 52 1.27 -14.61 -41.98
CA GLU A 52 2.06 -14.88 -43.17
C GLU A 52 3.44 -15.51 -42.86
N ALA A 53 3.98 -15.31 -41.65
CA ALA A 53 5.26 -15.87 -41.23
C ALA A 53 5.20 -17.39 -40.94
N GLY A 54 4.03 -17.92 -40.57
CA GLY A 54 3.84 -19.36 -40.34
C GLY A 54 3.93 -20.19 -41.61
N THR A 55 3.59 -19.59 -42.76
CA THR A 55 3.70 -20.22 -44.09
C THR A 55 5.13 -20.34 -44.61
N ALA A 56 6.06 -19.51 -44.12
CA ALA A 56 7.46 -19.51 -44.55
C ALA A 56 8.34 -20.52 -43.79
N LEU A 57 7.92 -20.95 -42.59
CA LEU A 57 8.62 -21.95 -41.76
C LEU A 57 8.15 -23.40 -42.01
N GLY A 58 7.22 -23.59 -42.97
CA GLY A 58 6.56 -24.86 -43.27
C GLY A 58 6.96 -25.52 -44.60
N ARG A 59 8.16 -25.28 -45.12
CA ARG A 59 8.75 -26.06 -46.21
C ARG A 59 10.22 -26.33 -45.99
#